data_AF-A0A7S1VL28-F1
#
_entry.id   AF-A0A7S1VL28-F1
#
_cell.length_a   1.000
_cell.length_b   1.000
_cell.length_c   1.000
_cell.angle_alpha   90.00
_cell.angle_beta   90.00
_cell.angle_gamma   90.00
#
_symmetry.space_group_name_H-M   'P 1'
#
loop_
_entity.id
_entity.type
_entity.pdbx_description
1 polymer ?
#
loop_
_entity_poly.entity_id
_entity_poly.type
_entity_poly.pdbx_seq_one_letter_code
_entity_poly.pdbx_strand_id
1 'polypeptide(L)'
;IEVNMTPAFQRRGPWRLLFGPTILSLCISEPSFAWRNEAVSKHLIKSASTQSLSKSPRTRIRNRVCDNTALNMAKTETVAIIGGGIAGLSCANHLLSSRTEDGLLPLEPTVFDTGRLRPGGRCSSRFRGDDSENDDYPLLSEYTIDHAAQIISIPASSSRDKFKEFEQQVRQWEEQGILAKFPSGTVCEVARNHRKNARRSFYVRSLNRQMQDSDSGNGKRPAPPDMYYAVNGMGSLPLNMMKPVNVKQDVWVSPSNGVRFQRGKWRIQANGKQLGEFDRLVIAHNGKCADRLMSKTPAKQVHKLLRVNFAPTVRQQSTRMTLNSIYSLTFALDKKTSALSKILYEDRFISGFIKNHPNLRFLTCQTRKHKANSNDDVEVWTVLSSSSFAKRYKAPQEFLPPEVVKEVTTLLLQSLEECFDMQSGSLVLTPSSSDNDEEDETPISTPIASVAGPPILESRLQLWGAAVPLNTWVAHGSDSKEEALGFLYDGQYGVGVCGDWLLDASIAGAWESGRRLATFMTTSDTSKQQLSDDGDSLLVGVGDGKFETSQQVARAGIGSL
;
A
#
# COMPACT_ATOMS: atom_id res chain seq x y z
N ILE A 1 -18.33 13.72 -36.32
CA ILE A 1 -17.85 12.46 -36.92
C ILE A 1 -17.57 11.52 -35.74
N GLU A 2 -18.64 10.93 -35.23
CA GLU A 2 -18.59 9.89 -34.18
C GLU A 2 -18.29 8.56 -34.86
N VAL A 3 -17.27 7.85 -34.37
CA VAL A 3 -17.02 6.46 -34.77
C VAL A 3 -17.31 5.58 -33.56
N ASN A 4 -18.51 5.00 -33.58
CA ASN A 4 -18.90 3.88 -32.74
C ASN A 4 -18.13 2.63 -33.18
N MET A 5 -17.36 2.03 -32.28
CA MET A 5 -16.88 0.66 -32.44
C MET A 5 -17.42 -0.22 -31.30
N THR A 6 -18.48 -0.94 -31.63
CA THR A 6 -18.89 -2.19 -30.97
C THR A 6 -17.94 -3.33 -31.36
N PRO A 7 -17.44 -4.15 -30.41
CA PRO A 7 -16.89 -5.45 -30.76
C PRO A 7 -18.01 -6.50 -30.79
N ALA A 8 -18.21 -7.09 -31.97
CA ALA A 8 -19.06 -8.24 -32.18
C ALA A 8 -18.47 -9.48 -31.49
N PHE A 9 -19.33 -10.14 -30.72
CA PHE A 9 -19.14 -11.52 -30.26
C PHE A 9 -19.12 -12.46 -31.47
N GLN A 10 -18.04 -13.21 -31.68
CA GLN A 10 -18.09 -14.43 -32.49
C GLN A 10 -17.51 -15.61 -31.70
N ARG A 11 -18.40 -16.59 -31.49
CA ARG A 11 -18.14 -17.88 -30.87
C ARG A 11 -17.16 -18.69 -31.72
N ARG A 12 -16.10 -19.22 -31.09
CA ARG A 12 -15.50 -20.50 -31.48
C ARG A 12 -15.34 -21.36 -30.22
N GLY A 13 -15.69 -22.63 -30.38
CA GLY A 13 -15.92 -23.61 -29.31
C GLY A 13 -14.66 -24.13 -28.60
N PRO A 14 -14.83 -25.13 -27.72
CA PRO A 14 -13.92 -25.40 -26.62
C PRO A 14 -12.78 -26.33 -27.02
N TRP A 15 -11.56 -25.98 -26.61
CA TRP A 15 -10.46 -26.93 -26.57
C TRP A 15 -10.66 -27.87 -25.38
N ARG A 16 -10.95 -29.14 -25.70
CA ARG A 16 -10.79 -30.27 -24.78
C ARG A 16 -9.30 -30.54 -24.63
N LEU A 17 -8.78 -30.48 -23.41
CA LEU A 17 -7.53 -31.16 -23.06
C LEU A 17 -7.88 -32.44 -22.31
N LEU A 18 -7.39 -33.54 -22.87
CA LEU A 18 -7.58 -34.92 -22.45
C LEU A 18 -6.78 -35.19 -21.17
N PHE A 19 -7.40 -35.87 -20.21
CA PHE A 19 -6.73 -36.56 -19.12
C PHE A 19 -6.06 -37.84 -19.62
N GLY A 20 -4.87 -38.13 -19.10
CA GLY A 20 -4.21 -39.43 -19.16
C GLY A 20 -3.04 -39.46 -18.17
N PRO A 21 -3.02 -40.39 -17.18
CA PRO A 21 -2.11 -40.32 -16.03
C PRO A 21 -0.81 -41.08 -16.29
N THR A 22 0.32 -40.58 -15.80
CA THR A 22 1.51 -41.41 -15.57
C THR A 22 2.15 -41.05 -14.24
N ILE A 23 2.14 -42.05 -13.37
CA ILE A 23 2.77 -42.13 -12.06
C ILE A 23 4.30 -42.20 -12.25
N LEU A 24 5.06 -41.37 -11.52
CA LEU A 24 6.37 -41.78 -11.04
C LEU A 24 6.64 -41.10 -9.69
N SER A 25 6.65 -41.95 -8.66
CA SER A 25 7.04 -41.67 -7.29
C SER A 25 8.55 -41.79 -7.16
N LEU A 26 9.21 -40.83 -6.50
CA LEU A 26 10.51 -41.06 -5.88
C LEU A 26 10.64 -40.20 -4.62
N CYS A 27 10.68 -40.92 -3.50
CA CYS A 27 10.96 -40.49 -2.14
C CYS A 27 12.43 -40.08 -1.93
N ILE A 28 12.71 -39.64 -0.69
CA ILE A 28 14.00 -39.41 0.04
C ILE A 28 14.25 -37.90 0.22
N SER A 29 14.45 -37.32 1.40
CA SER A 29 14.47 -37.75 2.82
C SER A 29 14.55 -36.50 3.70
N GLU A 30 13.88 -36.50 4.87
CA GLU A 30 14.14 -35.55 5.97
C GLU A 30 15.38 -35.96 6.79
N PRO A 31 16.06 -35.02 7.47
CA PRO A 31 16.78 -35.31 8.68
C PRO A 31 16.10 -34.68 9.90
N SER A 32 15.66 -35.57 10.78
CA SER A 32 15.32 -35.34 12.19
C SER A 32 16.56 -34.98 13.02
N PHE A 33 16.44 -34.03 13.96
CA PHE A 33 17.22 -34.08 15.20
C PHE A 33 16.39 -33.61 16.41
N ALA A 34 16.25 -34.53 17.36
CA ALA A 34 15.50 -34.40 18.60
C ALA A 34 16.40 -33.83 19.72
N TRP A 35 15.80 -33.07 20.64
CA TRP A 35 16.35 -32.86 21.97
C TRP A 35 15.48 -33.57 23.02
N ARG A 36 16.16 -34.34 23.86
CA ARG A 36 15.63 -35.26 24.87
C ARG A 36 15.16 -34.52 26.12
N ASN A 37 14.03 -34.97 26.65
CA ASN A 37 13.65 -34.77 28.05
C ASN A 37 14.35 -35.81 28.93
N GLU A 38 14.85 -35.38 30.08
CA GLU A 38 15.31 -36.24 31.16
C GLU A 38 14.34 -36.08 32.34
N ALA A 39 13.86 -37.22 32.85
CA ALA A 39 12.97 -37.32 34.00
C ALA A 39 13.68 -38.14 35.08
N VAL A 40 13.45 -37.80 36.36
CA VAL A 40 13.50 -38.62 37.60
C VAL A 40 13.31 -37.60 38.75
N SER A 41 12.46 -37.73 39.78
CA SER A 41 12.18 -38.90 40.62
C SER A 41 10.82 -38.81 41.34
N LYS A 42 10.31 -39.99 41.70
CA LYS A 42 9.12 -40.30 42.52
C LYS A 42 9.38 -40.06 44.02
N HIS A 43 8.32 -39.80 44.80
CA HIS A 43 8.04 -40.21 46.21
C HIS A 43 6.73 -39.49 46.61
N LEU A 44 5.72 -40.00 47.34
CA LEU A 44 5.42 -41.25 48.03
C LEU A 44 3.91 -41.17 48.38
N ILE A 45 3.13 -42.24 48.23
CA ILE A 45 1.74 -42.33 48.72
C ILE A 45 1.72 -43.10 50.05
N LYS A 46 1.06 -42.53 51.07
CA LYS A 46 0.50 -43.15 52.29
C LYS A 46 -0.74 -42.29 52.64
N SER A 47 -1.90 -42.74 53.11
CA SER A 47 -2.46 -44.03 53.50
C SER A 47 -3.98 -43.84 53.74
N ALA A 48 -4.71 -44.96 53.69
CA ALA A 48 -6.09 -45.30 54.12
C ALA A 48 -6.77 -44.42 55.21
N SER A 49 -8.04 -44.00 55.05
CA SER A 49 -9.33 -44.59 55.56
C SER A 49 -9.46 -44.58 57.12
N THR A 50 -10.55 -44.20 57.82
CA THR A 50 -12.01 -44.43 57.71
C THR A 50 -12.83 -43.56 58.72
N GLN A 51 -14.18 -43.69 58.68
CA GLN A 51 -15.22 -43.40 59.72
C GLN A 51 -15.74 -41.96 59.88
N SER A 52 -17.02 -41.67 60.18
CA SER A 52 -18.29 -42.42 60.26
C SER A 52 -19.48 -41.44 60.20
N LEU A 53 -20.70 -41.96 60.03
CA LEU A 53 -21.97 -41.23 59.94
C LEU A 53 -22.44 -40.60 61.26
N SER A 54 -23.12 -39.45 61.19
CA SER A 54 -24.31 -39.18 62.02
C SER A 54 -25.31 -38.25 61.32
N LYS A 55 -26.60 -38.50 61.55
CA LYS A 55 -27.78 -37.80 60.99
C LYS A 55 -28.37 -36.84 62.03
N SER A 56 -28.89 -35.66 61.61
CA SER A 56 -30.18 -35.04 62.02
C SER A 56 -30.30 -33.59 61.45
N PRO A 57 -31.41 -32.82 61.61
CA PRO A 57 -32.41 -32.62 60.55
C PRO A 57 -32.65 -31.15 60.12
N ARG A 58 -33.20 -31.00 58.90
CA ARG A 58 -34.04 -29.90 58.36
C ARG A 58 -33.80 -28.45 58.85
N THR A 59 -33.38 -27.60 57.92
CA THR A 59 -34.04 -26.29 57.72
C THR A 59 -33.88 -25.82 56.27
N ARG A 60 -35.02 -25.63 55.60
CA ARG A 60 -35.11 -25.18 54.21
C ARG A 60 -35.10 -23.66 54.20
N ILE A 61 -33.92 -23.05 54.17
CA ILE A 61 -33.78 -21.62 53.91
C ILE A 61 -33.65 -21.47 52.39
N ARG A 62 -34.69 -20.92 51.75
CA ARG A 62 -34.63 -20.43 50.38
C ARG A 62 -33.69 -19.21 50.36
N ASN A 63 -32.39 -19.46 50.21
CA ASN A 63 -31.51 -18.42 49.71
C ASN A 63 -31.78 -18.29 48.21
N ARG A 64 -32.45 -17.18 47.84
CA ARG A 64 -32.26 -16.56 46.53
C ARG A 64 -30.78 -16.22 46.43
N VAL A 65 -29.96 -17.16 46.01
CA VAL A 65 -28.72 -16.81 45.34
C VAL A 65 -29.18 -16.38 43.95
N CYS A 66 -29.07 -15.09 43.70
CA CYS A 66 -29.19 -14.54 42.37
C CYS A 66 -28.08 -15.19 41.54
N ASP A 67 -28.44 -16.11 40.64
CA ASP A 67 -27.58 -16.63 39.58
C ASP A 67 -27.31 -15.51 38.54
N ASN A 68 -26.72 -14.39 38.97
CA ASN A 68 -26.36 -13.24 38.13
C ASN A 68 -24.84 -13.08 37.99
N THR A 69 -24.07 -14.13 38.22
CA THR A 69 -22.63 -14.16 37.92
C THR A 69 -22.27 -15.32 37.00
N ALA A 70 -23.08 -15.55 35.97
CA ALA A 70 -22.52 -15.91 34.68
C ALA A 70 -22.14 -14.59 34.01
N LEU A 71 -20.91 -14.11 34.27
CA LEU A 71 -20.29 -13.07 33.46
C LEU A 71 -20.49 -13.47 32.00
N ASN A 72 -21.31 -12.71 31.27
CA ASN A 72 -21.37 -12.76 29.81
C ASN A 72 -19.95 -12.48 29.32
N MET A 73 -19.14 -13.52 29.12
CA MET A 73 -17.94 -13.39 28.32
C MET A 73 -18.44 -12.98 26.95
N ALA A 74 -18.29 -11.70 26.60
CA ALA A 74 -18.67 -11.18 25.31
C ALA A 74 -18.05 -12.09 24.25
N LYS A 75 -18.90 -12.77 23.48
CA LYS A 75 -18.45 -13.70 22.46
C LYS A 75 -17.58 -12.93 21.47
N THR A 76 -16.34 -13.38 21.28
CA THR A 76 -15.45 -12.81 20.26
C THR A 76 -16.10 -12.89 18.89
N GLU A 77 -16.25 -11.75 18.23
CA GLU A 77 -16.77 -11.66 16.87
C GLU A 77 -15.62 -11.62 15.85
N THR A 78 -15.82 -12.26 14.71
CA THR A 78 -14.81 -12.40 13.65
C THR A 78 -14.97 -11.31 12.58
N VAL A 79 -13.85 -10.75 12.13
CA VAL A 79 -13.82 -9.66 11.14
C VAL A 79 -12.99 -10.07 9.92
N ALA A 80 -13.59 -10.09 8.73
CA ALA A 80 -12.83 -10.22 7.49
C ALA A 80 -12.36 -8.84 7.01
N ILE A 81 -11.06 -8.66 6.81
CA ILE A 81 -10.48 -7.42 6.24
C ILE A 81 -9.96 -7.71 4.85
N ILE A 82 -10.49 -7.04 3.82
CA ILE A 82 -10.06 -7.23 2.43
C ILE A 82 -9.06 -6.14 2.05
N GLY A 83 -7.78 -6.51 1.97
CA GLY A 83 -6.65 -5.64 1.67
C GLY A 83 -5.65 -5.56 2.84
N GLY A 84 -4.45 -6.09 2.63
CA GLY A 84 -3.30 -6.05 3.55
C GLY A 84 -2.34 -4.90 3.26
N GLY A 85 -2.85 -3.76 2.78
CA GLY A 85 -2.11 -2.51 2.77
C GLY A 85 -2.11 -1.82 4.15
N ILE A 86 -1.48 -0.66 4.24
CA ILE A 86 -1.35 0.12 5.49
C ILE A 86 -2.70 0.32 6.22
N ALA A 87 -3.77 0.66 5.50
CA ALA A 87 -5.08 0.89 6.11
C ALA A 87 -5.67 -0.38 6.76
N GLY A 88 -5.64 -1.50 6.04
CA GLY A 88 -6.18 -2.76 6.54
C GLY A 88 -5.36 -3.34 7.68
N LEU A 89 -4.03 -3.26 7.60
CA LEU A 89 -3.14 -3.70 8.68
C LEU A 89 -3.23 -2.77 9.90
N SER A 90 -3.40 -1.46 9.70
CA SER A 90 -3.66 -0.53 10.82
C SER A 90 -4.96 -0.90 11.52
N CYS A 91 -6.04 -1.11 10.76
CA CYS A 91 -7.32 -1.57 11.31
C CYS A 91 -7.16 -2.89 12.08
N ALA A 92 -6.48 -3.88 11.49
CA ALA A 92 -6.28 -5.19 12.11
C ALA A 92 -5.52 -5.10 13.44
N ASN A 93 -4.40 -4.36 13.49
CA ASN A 93 -3.63 -4.23 14.73
C ASN A 93 -4.44 -3.58 15.83
N HIS A 94 -5.16 -2.50 15.54
CA HIS A 94 -5.94 -1.81 16.57
C HIS A 94 -7.13 -2.65 17.06
N LEU A 95 -7.77 -3.43 16.19
CA LEU A 95 -8.78 -4.42 16.61
C LEU A 95 -8.18 -5.49 17.52
N LEU A 96 -6.96 -5.97 17.24
CA LEU A 96 -6.28 -6.96 18.06
C LEU A 96 -5.87 -6.40 19.43
N SER A 97 -5.32 -5.19 19.46
CA SER A 97 -4.88 -4.51 20.68
C SER A 97 -6.03 -4.24 21.64
N SER A 98 -7.20 -3.88 21.12
CA SER A 98 -8.39 -3.61 21.95
C SER A 98 -9.05 -4.87 22.53
N ARG A 99 -8.66 -6.08 22.12
CA ARG A 99 -9.32 -7.33 22.57
C ARG A 99 -9.18 -7.60 24.07
N THR A 100 -8.13 -7.07 24.68
CA THR A 100 -7.82 -7.27 26.11
C THR A 100 -8.31 -6.12 26.99
N GLU A 101 -8.93 -5.10 26.41
CA GLU A 101 -9.40 -3.93 27.13
C GLU A 101 -10.85 -4.12 27.60
N ASP A 102 -11.07 -3.92 28.91
CA ASP A 102 -12.39 -4.04 29.50
C ASP A 102 -13.37 -3.00 28.92
N GLY A 103 -14.59 -3.44 28.60
CA GLY A 103 -15.64 -2.57 28.07
C GLY A 103 -15.61 -2.38 26.54
N LEU A 104 -14.60 -2.91 25.85
CA LEU A 104 -14.55 -2.94 24.38
C LEU A 104 -15.01 -4.30 23.83
N LEU A 105 -15.57 -4.28 22.62
CA LEU A 105 -15.99 -5.49 21.93
C LEU A 105 -14.76 -6.28 21.46
N PRO A 106 -14.60 -7.56 21.85
CA PRO A 106 -13.50 -8.39 21.38
C PRO A 106 -13.72 -8.78 19.91
N LEU A 107 -12.95 -8.14 19.02
CA LEU A 107 -13.00 -8.37 17.56
C LEU A 107 -11.74 -9.08 17.06
N GLU A 108 -11.91 -10.18 16.34
CA GLU A 108 -10.83 -11.00 15.80
C GLU A 108 -10.68 -10.82 14.28
N PRO A 109 -9.67 -10.06 13.80
CA PRO A 109 -9.47 -9.82 12.38
C PRO A 109 -8.72 -10.96 11.68
N THR A 110 -9.16 -11.25 10.45
CA THR A 110 -8.40 -11.99 9.44
C THR A 110 -8.25 -11.12 8.20
N VAL A 111 -7.01 -10.85 7.79
CA VAL A 111 -6.71 -10.02 6.62
C VAL A 111 -6.50 -10.90 5.40
N PHE A 112 -7.13 -10.56 4.28
CA PHE A 112 -6.94 -11.22 2.98
C PHE A 112 -6.22 -10.26 2.03
N ASP A 113 -5.11 -10.68 1.45
CA ASP A 113 -4.32 -9.86 0.53
C ASP A 113 -3.88 -10.64 -0.71
N THR A 114 -3.83 -9.93 -1.85
CA THR A 114 -3.52 -10.51 -3.16
C THR A 114 -2.03 -10.54 -3.48
N GLY A 115 -1.18 -9.95 -2.64
CA GLY A 115 0.26 -9.88 -2.88
C GLY A 115 0.89 -11.27 -2.88
N ARG A 116 1.46 -11.68 -4.01
CA ARG A 116 2.13 -12.98 -4.19
C ARG A 116 3.27 -13.18 -3.18
N LEU A 117 4.21 -12.23 -3.16
CA LEU A 117 5.40 -12.31 -2.30
C LEU A 117 5.12 -11.87 -0.86
N ARG A 118 4.27 -10.84 -0.71
CA ARG A 118 3.90 -10.24 0.57
C ARG A 118 2.77 -9.21 0.41
N PRO A 119 2.03 -8.92 1.49
CA PRO A 119 1.14 -7.77 1.57
C PRO A 119 1.88 -6.43 1.49
N GLY A 120 1.11 -5.35 1.32
CA GLY A 120 1.64 -3.98 1.37
C GLY A 120 1.05 -3.05 0.31
N GLY A 121 0.43 -3.61 -0.74
CA GLY A 121 -0.23 -2.84 -1.79
C GLY A 121 0.67 -1.74 -2.37
N ARG A 122 0.24 -0.47 -2.26
CA ARG A 122 0.97 0.71 -2.76
C ARG A 122 2.15 1.15 -1.86
N CYS A 123 2.43 0.42 -0.79
CA CYS A 123 3.61 0.59 0.07
C CYS A 123 4.63 -0.54 -0.14
N SER A 124 4.53 -1.30 -1.23
CA SER A 124 5.39 -2.45 -1.50
C SER A 124 6.77 -2.07 -2.05
N SER A 125 7.74 -2.94 -1.81
CA SER A 125 9.11 -2.90 -2.35
C SER A 125 9.46 -4.25 -2.96
N ARG A 126 10.43 -4.24 -3.87
CA ARG A 126 11.22 -5.44 -4.17
C ARG A 126 12.36 -5.49 -3.17
N PHE A 127 12.58 -6.63 -2.54
CA PHE A 127 13.71 -6.87 -1.64
C PHE A 127 14.81 -7.60 -2.38
N ARG A 128 16.02 -7.50 -1.83
CA ARG A 128 17.18 -8.24 -2.31
C ARG A 128 16.87 -9.74 -2.34
N GLY A 129 17.09 -10.38 -3.48
CA GLY A 129 16.83 -11.80 -3.74
C GLY A 129 15.39 -12.13 -4.15
N ASP A 130 14.49 -11.14 -4.26
CA ASP A 130 13.20 -11.37 -4.89
C ASP A 130 13.40 -11.71 -6.39
N ASP A 131 12.70 -12.73 -6.90
CA ASP A 131 12.71 -13.19 -8.30
C ASP A 131 13.90 -14.10 -8.75
N SER A 132 14.64 -14.73 -7.81
CA SER A 132 15.77 -15.64 -8.13
C SER A 132 15.44 -16.93 -8.90
N GLU A 133 14.16 -17.23 -9.14
CA GLU A 133 13.74 -18.45 -9.86
C GLU A 133 13.61 -18.25 -11.38
N ASN A 134 13.43 -17.02 -11.86
CA ASN A 134 13.22 -16.73 -13.30
C ASN A 134 14.24 -15.75 -13.92
N ASP A 135 15.17 -15.20 -13.12
CA ASP A 135 16.33 -14.40 -13.57
C ASP A 135 16.07 -13.27 -14.59
N ASP A 136 14.84 -12.74 -14.68
CA ASP A 136 14.50 -11.67 -15.66
C ASP A 136 15.25 -10.35 -15.37
N TYR A 137 15.75 -10.16 -14.15
CA TYR A 137 16.36 -8.92 -13.66
C TYR A 137 17.50 -9.18 -12.65
N PRO A 138 18.58 -9.89 -13.06
CA PRO A 138 19.63 -10.34 -12.14
C PRO A 138 20.28 -9.19 -11.38
N LEU A 139 20.55 -8.04 -12.02
CA LEU A 139 21.21 -6.92 -11.36
C LEU A 139 20.29 -6.22 -10.35
N LEU A 140 19.07 -5.87 -10.76
CA LEU A 140 18.11 -5.18 -9.89
C LEU A 140 17.67 -6.08 -8.72
N SER A 141 17.68 -7.40 -8.87
CA SER A 141 17.37 -8.35 -7.80
C SER A 141 18.34 -8.27 -6.61
N GLU A 142 19.54 -7.72 -6.80
CA GLU A 142 20.52 -7.54 -5.71
C GLU A 142 20.16 -6.38 -4.76
N TYR A 143 19.19 -5.54 -5.14
CA TYR A 143 18.89 -4.29 -4.44
C TYR A 143 17.49 -4.28 -3.84
N THR A 144 17.35 -3.51 -2.76
CA THR A 144 16.03 -3.14 -2.26
C THR A 144 15.51 -1.93 -3.04
N ILE A 145 14.34 -2.09 -3.67
CA ILE A 145 13.77 -1.10 -4.59
C ILE A 145 12.36 -0.75 -4.14
N ASP A 146 12.17 0.51 -3.77
CA ASP A 146 10.83 1.07 -3.63
C ASP A 146 10.31 1.45 -5.01
N HIS A 147 9.38 0.66 -5.54
CA HIS A 147 8.72 0.91 -6.82
C HIS A 147 7.32 1.56 -6.71
N ALA A 148 6.93 1.93 -5.49
CA ALA A 148 5.60 2.45 -5.16
C ALA A 148 5.73 3.75 -4.33
N ALA A 149 5.19 3.79 -3.11
CA ALA A 149 5.44 4.88 -2.16
C ALA A 149 6.95 5.07 -1.92
N GLN A 150 7.39 6.32 -1.83
CA GLN A 150 8.81 6.67 -1.70
C GLN A 150 9.14 7.38 -0.39
N ILE A 151 8.22 8.19 0.13
CA ILE A 151 8.43 9.04 1.30
C ILE A 151 7.23 8.92 2.21
N ILE A 152 7.51 8.87 3.52
CA ILE A 152 6.52 9.05 4.59
C ILE A 152 6.73 10.46 5.14
N SER A 153 5.65 11.21 5.27
CA SER A 153 5.64 12.53 5.92
C SER A 153 4.37 12.63 6.74
N ILE A 154 4.44 13.35 7.85
CA ILE A 154 3.25 13.72 8.62
C ILE A 154 2.60 14.92 7.91
N PRO A 155 1.36 14.79 7.38
CA PRO A 155 0.71 15.89 6.68
C PRO A 155 0.52 17.10 7.60
N ALA A 156 0.79 18.30 7.09
CA ALA A 156 0.48 19.52 7.80
C ALA A 156 -1.05 19.65 7.98
N SER A 157 -1.51 19.73 9.22
CA SER A 157 -2.93 19.87 9.56
C SER A 157 -3.20 21.23 10.20
N SER A 158 -4.30 21.88 9.81
CA SER A 158 -4.78 23.12 10.45
C SER A 158 -5.33 22.89 11.86
N SER A 159 -5.71 21.64 12.17
CA SER A 159 -6.01 21.17 13.51
C SER A 159 -4.80 20.43 14.06
N ARG A 160 -4.45 20.70 15.33
CA ARG A 160 -3.29 20.08 15.99
C ARG A 160 -3.45 18.57 16.25
N ASP A 161 -4.64 17.99 16.03
CA ASP A 161 -4.92 16.62 16.46
C ASP A 161 -5.16 15.59 15.32
N LYS A 162 -5.41 15.98 14.06
CA LYS A 162 -5.83 15.03 12.99
C LYS A 162 -4.90 13.81 12.79
N PHE A 163 -3.58 13.99 12.89
CA PHE A 163 -2.57 12.95 12.63
C PHE A 163 -1.65 12.70 13.83
N LYS A 164 -2.09 13.06 15.04
CA LYS A 164 -1.27 13.00 16.25
C LYS A 164 -0.89 11.56 16.61
N GLU A 165 -1.81 10.62 16.49
CA GLU A 165 -1.59 9.20 16.74
C GLU A 165 -0.65 8.61 15.68
N PHE A 166 -0.77 9.04 14.43
CA PHE A 166 0.18 8.64 13.38
C PHE A 166 1.58 9.21 13.64
N GLU A 167 1.70 10.45 14.10
CA GLU A 167 2.98 11.03 14.52
C GLU A 167 3.63 10.22 15.65
N GLN A 168 2.85 9.82 16.66
CA GLN A 168 3.34 8.94 17.72
C GLN A 168 3.79 7.59 17.17
N GLN A 169 3.02 6.99 16.26
CA GLN A 169 3.39 5.73 15.62
C GLN A 169 4.68 5.85 14.79
N VAL A 170 4.89 6.96 14.09
CA VAL A 170 6.12 7.24 13.34
C VAL A 170 7.31 7.33 14.29
N ARG A 171 7.18 8.01 15.43
CA ARG A 171 8.24 8.06 16.46
C ARG A 171 8.59 6.67 16.98
N GLN A 172 7.59 5.85 17.28
CA GLN A 172 7.81 4.46 17.69
C GLN A 172 8.54 3.64 16.62
N TRP A 173 8.14 3.75 15.35
CA TRP A 173 8.82 3.05 14.27
C TRP A 173 10.24 3.57 14.02
N GLU A 174 10.50 4.85 14.25
CA GLU A 174 11.84 5.43 14.23
C GLU A 174 12.70 4.86 15.37
N GLU A 175 12.19 4.84 16.61
CA GLU A 175 12.86 4.25 17.77
C GLU A 175 13.15 2.75 17.58
N GLN A 176 12.27 2.03 16.90
CA GLN A 176 12.42 0.61 16.56
C GLN A 176 13.35 0.36 15.36
N GLY A 177 13.85 1.41 14.70
CA GLY A 177 14.68 1.29 13.49
C GLY A 177 13.92 0.79 12.25
N ILE A 178 12.59 0.80 12.27
CA ILE A 178 11.75 0.47 11.11
C ILE A 178 11.75 1.65 10.13
N LEU A 179 11.68 2.88 10.65
CA LEU A 179 11.79 4.11 9.87
C LEU A 179 13.11 4.84 10.18
N ALA A 180 13.61 5.56 9.19
CA ALA A 180 14.69 6.52 9.35
C ALA A 180 14.31 7.86 8.72
N LYS A 181 14.77 8.96 9.32
CA LYS A 181 14.67 10.30 8.72
C LYS A 181 15.60 10.39 7.51
N PHE A 182 15.14 11.05 6.46
CA PHE A 182 16.02 11.46 5.37
C PHE A 182 17.07 12.44 5.89
N PRO A 183 18.35 12.32 5.48
CA PRO A 183 19.37 13.31 5.82
C PRO A 183 18.96 14.72 5.40
N SER A 184 19.23 15.71 6.25
CA SER A 184 18.92 17.13 5.99
C SER A 184 19.48 17.57 4.65
N GLY A 185 18.66 18.22 3.82
CA GLY A 185 19.11 18.71 2.51
C GLY A 185 18.87 17.77 1.33
N THR A 186 18.57 16.48 1.57
CA THR A 186 18.59 15.44 0.50
C THR A 186 17.26 15.16 -0.17
N VAL A 187 16.14 15.57 0.44
CA VAL A 187 14.83 15.56 -0.24
C VAL A 187 14.61 16.92 -0.88
N CYS A 188 14.36 16.91 -2.18
CA CYS A 188 14.41 18.11 -3.01
C CYS A 188 13.14 18.32 -3.84
N GLU A 189 13.02 19.54 -4.33
CA GLU A 189 12.18 19.93 -5.45
C GLU A 189 13.09 20.26 -6.63
N VAL A 190 12.79 19.70 -7.78
CA VAL A 190 13.42 19.99 -9.07
C VAL A 190 12.41 20.74 -9.91
N ALA A 191 12.78 21.89 -10.44
CA ALA A 191 11.90 22.67 -11.30
C ALA A 191 12.68 23.41 -12.38
N ARG A 192 11.99 23.75 -13.47
CA ARG A 192 12.55 24.52 -14.57
C ARG A 192 12.95 25.92 -14.09
N ASN A 193 14.12 26.35 -14.53
CA ASN A 193 14.68 27.66 -14.30
C ASN A 193 14.39 28.54 -15.52
N HIS A 194 13.51 29.53 -15.35
CA HIS A 194 13.10 30.44 -16.42
C HIS A 194 14.01 31.68 -16.54
N ARG A 195 15.10 31.77 -15.77
CA ARG A 195 16.02 32.92 -15.83
C ARG A 195 16.87 32.83 -17.11
N LYS A 196 16.86 33.90 -17.91
CA LYS A 196 17.53 33.97 -19.23
C LYS A 196 19.03 33.62 -19.22
N ASN A 197 19.74 33.88 -18.11
CA ASN A 197 21.18 33.65 -17.98
C ASN A 197 21.52 32.54 -16.96
N ALA A 198 20.59 31.61 -16.70
CA ALA A 198 20.86 30.51 -15.79
C ALA A 198 21.89 29.54 -16.37
N ARG A 199 22.83 29.08 -15.54
CA ARG A 199 23.82 28.04 -15.93
C ARG A 199 23.18 26.69 -16.27
N ARG A 200 22.00 26.41 -15.71
CA ARG A 200 21.21 25.20 -15.93
C ARG A 200 19.76 25.60 -16.17
N SER A 201 19.07 24.84 -17.02
CA SER A 201 17.64 25.01 -17.30
C SER A 201 16.75 24.56 -16.15
N PHE A 202 17.33 24.03 -15.07
CA PHE A 202 16.64 23.63 -13.85
C PHE A 202 17.35 24.16 -12.59
N TYR A 203 16.64 24.12 -11.46
CA TYR A 203 17.22 24.28 -10.13
C TYR A 203 16.78 23.13 -9.22
N VAL A 204 17.59 22.85 -8.20
CA VAL A 204 17.31 21.87 -7.15
C VAL A 204 17.21 22.63 -5.83
N ARG A 205 16.08 22.54 -5.16
CA ARG A 205 15.80 23.21 -3.89
C ARG A 205 15.47 22.17 -2.83
N SER A 206 16.19 22.16 -1.72
CA SER A 206 15.87 21.24 -0.62
C SER A 206 14.51 21.58 0.01
N LEU A 207 13.76 20.53 0.36
CA LEU A 207 12.48 20.57 1.07
C LEU A 207 12.61 20.20 2.55
N ASN A 208 13.67 19.48 2.94
CA ASN A 208 13.91 18.99 4.29
C ASN A 208 15.17 19.58 4.96
N ARG A 209 15.71 20.69 4.43
CA ARG A 209 16.89 21.35 5.00
C ARG A 209 16.52 22.10 6.27
N GLN A 210 16.99 21.62 7.41
CA GLN A 210 16.93 22.34 8.68
C GLN A 210 17.75 23.64 8.58
N MET A 211 17.18 24.79 8.98
CA MET A 211 17.90 26.07 9.04
C MET A 211 18.79 26.08 10.29
N GLN A 212 20.00 26.63 10.18
CA GLN A 212 20.81 26.99 11.35
C GLN A 212 20.30 28.32 11.93
N ASP A 213 20.35 28.49 13.24
CA ASP A 213 19.77 29.64 13.97
C ASP A 213 20.19 31.02 13.43
N SER A 214 21.34 31.11 12.75
CA SER A 214 21.92 32.33 12.18
C SER A 214 21.25 32.85 10.89
N ASP A 215 20.40 32.08 10.22
CA ASP A 215 19.69 32.48 8.98
C ASP A 215 18.32 33.14 9.25
N SER A 216 18.04 33.47 10.52
CA SER A 216 16.77 34.04 11.02
C SER A 216 16.58 35.52 10.66
N GLY A 217 16.77 35.88 9.38
CA GLY A 217 16.45 37.19 8.84
C GLY A 217 14.94 37.37 8.65
N ASN A 218 14.30 37.97 9.65
CA ASN A 218 13.03 38.71 9.59
C ASN A 218 11.78 38.08 8.93
N GLY A 219 11.66 36.74 8.95
CA GLY A 219 10.42 36.06 8.62
C GLY A 219 10.39 34.65 9.21
N LYS A 220 9.47 34.39 10.14
CA LYS A 220 9.22 33.05 10.72
C LYS A 220 8.73 32.09 9.62
N ARG A 221 9.65 31.54 8.82
CA ARG A 221 9.32 30.38 7.99
C ARG A 221 9.16 29.18 8.93
N PRO A 222 8.06 28.42 8.81
CA PRO A 222 7.90 27.21 9.58
C PRO A 222 9.05 26.25 9.28
N ALA A 223 9.51 25.52 10.29
CA ALA A 223 10.53 24.49 10.13
C ALA A 223 10.08 23.50 9.03
N PRO A 224 11.02 23.00 8.21
CA PRO A 224 10.69 22.00 7.20
C PRO A 224 10.11 20.75 7.86
N PRO A 225 9.16 20.05 7.22
CA PRO A 225 8.62 18.83 7.76
C PRO A 225 9.68 17.73 7.77
N ASP A 226 9.67 16.92 8.82
CA ASP A 226 10.43 15.66 8.82
C ASP A 226 9.86 14.72 7.75
N MET A 227 10.77 14.08 7.03
CA MET A 227 10.45 13.11 5.99
C MET A 227 11.22 11.83 6.29
N TYR A 228 10.54 10.70 6.11
CA TYR A 228 11.02 9.39 6.52
C TYR A 228 10.93 8.39 5.37
N TYR A 229 11.71 7.32 5.49
CA TYR A 229 11.59 6.12 4.68
C TYR A 229 11.73 4.89 5.58
N ALA A 230 11.22 3.74 5.13
CA ALA A 230 11.44 2.48 5.85
C ALA A 230 12.82 1.92 5.50
N VAL A 231 13.60 1.56 6.53
CA VAL A 231 15.04 1.27 6.44
C VAL A 231 15.35 0.10 5.51
N ASN A 232 14.51 -0.92 5.48
CA ASN A 232 14.67 -2.12 4.64
C ASN A 232 13.70 -2.11 3.44
N GLY A 233 13.48 -0.94 2.84
CA GLY A 233 12.46 -0.73 1.83
C GLY A 233 11.07 -0.47 2.43
N MET A 234 10.27 0.34 1.76
CA MET A 234 8.90 0.72 2.14
C MET A 234 7.98 -0.47 2.41
N GLY A 235 8.19 -1.60 1.74
CA GLY A 235 7.47 -2.86 1.95
C GLY A 235 7.76 -3.51 3.30
N SER A 236 8.84 -3.15 3.99
CA SER A 236 9.12 -3.63 5.34
C SER A 236 8.17 -3.05 6.39
N LEU A 237 7.59 -1.87 6.13
CA LEU A 237 6.61 -1.26 7.04
C LEU A 237 5.35 -2.12 7.20
N PRO A 238 4.60 -2.47 6.13
CA PRO A 238 3.45 -3.35 6.27
C PRO A 238 3.85 -4.73 6.81
N LEU A 239 5.02 -5.27 6.47
CA LEU A 239 5.49 -6.54 7.06
C LEU A 239 5.65 -6.49 8.59
N ASN A 240 6.16 -5.38 9.13
CA ASN A 240 6.24 -5.20 10.58
C ASN A 240 4.85 -5.08 11.21
N MET A 241 3.91 -4.41 10.53
CA MET A 241 2.51 -4.33 10.96
C MET A 241 1.75 -5.67 10.85
N MET A 242 2.25 -6.68 10.14
CA MET A 242 1.56 -7.96 10.05
C MET A 242 1.66 -8.81 11.32
N LYS A 243 2.59 -8.53 12.23
CA LYS A 243 2.77 -9.32 13.46
C LYS A 243 2.00 -8.63 14.60
N PRO A 244 0.98 -9.24 15.24
CA PRO A 244 0.57 -10.65 15.23
C PRO A 244 -0.71 -10.97 14.41
N VAL A 245 -1.03 -10.20 13.38
CA VAL A 245 -2.25 -10.34 12.57
C VAL A 245 -2.30 -11.67 11.81
N ASN A 246 -3.46 -12.35 11.82
CA ASN A 246 -3.72 -13.48 10.93
C ASN A 246 -3.94 -12.97 9.49
N VAL A 247 -2.90 -13.08 8.66
CA VAL A 247 -2.95 -12.67 7.25
C VAL A 247 -2.97 -13.90 6.33
N LYS A 248 -3.95 -13.93 5.43
CA LYS A 248 -4.05 -14.86 4.30
C LYS A 248 -3.49 -14.15 3.05
N GLN A 249 -2.21 -14.40 2.78
CA GLN A 249 -1.45 -13.89 1.63
C GLN A 249 -1.71 -14.72 0.36
N ASP A 250 -1.47 -14.13 -0.81
CA ASP A 250 -1.69 -14.74 -2.13
C ASP A 250 -3.14 -15.23 -2.29
N VAL A 251 -4.07 -14.51 -1.67
CA VAL A 251 -5.50 -14.79 -1.71
C VAL A 251 -6.22 -13.69 -2.47
N TRP A 252 -6.58 -14.01 -3.70
CA TRP A 252 -7.43 -13.14 -4.49
C TRP A 252 -8.92 -13.37 -4.20
N VAL A 253 -9.45 -12.60 -3.24
CA VAL A 253 -10.90 -12.53 -3.02
C VAL A 253 -11.54 -11.93 -4.27
N SER A 254 -12.32 -12.77 -4.98
CA SER A 254 -12.77 -12.44 -6.33
C SER A 254 -13.56 -11.13 -6.34
N PRO A 255 -13.20 -10.13 -7.16
CA PRO A 255 -13.93 -8.87 -7.22
C PRO A 255 -15.39 -9.05 -7.62
N SER A 256 -15.77 -10.18 -8.21
CA SER A 256 -17.17 -10.52 -8.47
C SER A 256 -17.53 -11.76 -7.67
N ASN A 257 -18.47 -11.63 -6.73
CA ASN A 257 -18.98 -12.67 -5.84
C ASN A 257 -18.02 -13.20 -4.74
N GLY A 258 -16.84 -12.60 -4.55
CA GLY A 258 -15.89 -12.98 -3.50
C GLY A 258 -16.37 -12.66 -2.08
N VAL A 259 -17.34 -11.75 -1.93
CA VAL A 259 -18.04 -11.50 -0.66
C VAL A 259 -19.56 -11.63 -0.86
N ARG A 260 -20.23 -12.28 0.08
CA ARG A 260 -21.71 -12.37 0.12
C ARG A 260 -22.21 -12.28 1.55
N PHE A 261 -23.28 -11.52 1.76
CA PHE A 261 -23.98 -11.48 3.04
C PHE A 261 -25.13 -12.50 3.03
N GLN A 262 -25.10 -13.47 3.93
CA GLN A 262 -26.11 -14.53 4.03
C GLN A 262 -26.31 -14.90 5.50
N ARG A 263 -27.57 -15.02 5.95
CA ARG A 263 -27.91 -15.46 7.31
C ARG A 263 -27.18 -14.68 8.42
N GLY A 264 -27.04 -13.36 8.24
CA GLY A 264 -26.37 -12.49 9.21
C GLY A 264 -24.84 -12.55 9.20
N LYS A 265 -24.22 -13.23 8.24
CA LYS A 265 -22.75 -13.37 8.14
C LYS A 265 -22.21 -13.04 6.76
N TRP A 266 -20.94 -12.67 6.74
CA TRP A 266 -20.14 -12.42 5.54
C TRP A 266 -19.36 -13.65 5.13
N ARG A 267 -19.75 -14.25 4.02
CA ARG A 267 -19.01 -15.35 3.39
C ARG A 267 -17.94 -14.81 2.46
N ILE A 268 -16.69 -15.25 2.67
CA ILE A 268 -15.53 -14.86 1.84
C ILE A 268 -15.12 -16.05 0.95
N GLN A 269 -14.87 -15.77 -0.33
CA GLN A 269 -14.51 -16.79 -1.34
C GLN A 269 -13.35 -16.32 -2.23
N ALA A 270 -12.47 -17.26 -2.57
CA ALA A 270 -11.41 -17.09 -3.57
C ALA A 270 -11.26 -18.39 -4.38
N ASN A 271 -11.00 -18.28 -5.69
CA ASN A 271 -10.79 -19.44 -6.58
C ASN A 271 -11.88 -20.51 -6.46
N GLY A 272 -13.15 -20.08 -6.33
CA GLY A 272 -14.31 -20.97 -6.17
C GLY A 272 -14.43 -21.67 -4.81
N LYS A 273 -13.48 -21.47 -3.89
CA LYS A 273 -13.48 -22.05 -2.54
C LYS A 273 -13.93 -21.03 -1.51
N GLN A 274 -14.73 -21.48 -0.54
CA GLN A 274 -15.09 -20.69 0.63
C GLN A 274 -13.93 -20.67 1.62
N LEU A 275 -13.52 -19.49 2.03
CA LEU A 275 -12.41 -19.27 2.96
C LEU A 275 -12.86 -19.13 4.40
N GLY A 276 -14.10 -18.68 4.62
CA GLY A 276 -14.69 -18.53 5.96
C GLY A 276 -16.01 -17.77 5.93
N GLU A 277 -16.69 -17.76 7.08
CA GLU A 277 -17.83 -16.89 7.37
C GLU A 277 -17.46 -16.00 8.57
N PHE A 278 -17.74 -14.71 8.45
CA PHE A 278 -17.33 -13.69 9.41
C PHE A 278 -18.54 -12.90 9.87
N ASP A 279 -18.48 -12.38 11.08
CA ASP A 279 -19.56 -11.58 11.66
C ASP A 279 -19.54 -10.14 11.09
N ARG A 280 -18.35 -9.62 10.78
CA ARG A 280 -18.15 -8.28 10.18
C ARG A 280 -17.22 -8.32 8.97
N LEU A 281 -17.32 -7.27 8.14
CA LEU A 281 -16.51 -7.08 6.94
C LEU A 281 -15.88 -5.69 6.94
N VAL A 282 -14.59 -5.60 6.62
CA VAL A 282 -13.88 -4.34 6.36
C VAL A 282 -13.33 -4.35 4.94
N ILE A 283 -13.63 -3.31 4.18
CA ILE A 283 -13.04 -3.06 2.87
C ILE A 283 -11.88 -2.08 3.05
N ALA A 284 -10.65 -2.60 2.99
CA ALA A 284 -9.41 -1.83 3.02
C ALA A 284 -8.74 -1.80 1.63
N HIS A 285 -9.57 -1.65 0.60
CA HIS A 285 -9.20 -1.69 -0.80
C HIS A 285 -9.92 -0.56 -1.55
N ASN A 286 -9.38 -0.11 -2.69
CA ASN A 286 -10.00 0.90 -3.54
C ASN A 286 -10.05 0.45 -5.02
N GLY A 287 -10.49 1.35 -5.90
CA GLY A 287 -10.51 1.11 -7.35
C GLY A 287 -11.62 0.15 -7.80
N LYS A 288 -11.46 -0.39 -9.02
CA LYS A 288 -12.47 -1.28 -9.63
C LYS A 288 -12.70 -2.54 -8.80
N CYS A 289 -11.67 -3.01 -8.08
CA CYS A 289 -11.77 -4.19 -7.25
C CYS A 289 -12.78 -3.98 -6.12
N ALA A 290 -12.66 -2.89 -5.36
CA ALA A 290 -13.57 -2.59 -4.26
C ALA A 290 -15.01 -2.30 -4.74
N ASP A 291 -15.16 -1.55 -5.84
CA ASP A 291 -16.46 -1.30 -6.47
C ASP A 291 -17.16 -2.61 -6.87
N ARG A 292 -16.46 -3.48 -7.61
CA ARG A 292 -17.04 -4.76 -8.05
C ARG A 292 -17.32 -5.67 -6.86
N LEU A 293 -16.43 -5.71 -5.87
CA LEU A 293 -16.54 -6.57 -4.70
C LEU A 293 -17.86 -6.31 -3.96
N MET A 294 -18.23 -5.03 -3.82
CA MET A 294 -19.43 -4.61 -3.11
C MET A 294 -20.68 -4.49 -4.00
N SER A 295 -20.56 -4.66 -5.31
CA SER A 295 -21.68 -4.45 -6.26
C SER A 295 -22.94 -5.27 -5.99
N LYS A 296 -22.78 -6.49 -5.47
CA LYS A 296 -23.86 -7.44 -5.19
C LYS A 296 -24.19 -7.59 -3.71
N THR A 297 -23.61 -6.77 -2.84
CA THR A 297 -23.86 -6.83 -1.40
C THR A 297 -25.07 -5.96 -1.03
N PRO A 298 -25.69 -6.17 0.15
CA PRO A 298 -26.84 -5.36 0.56
C PRO A 298 -26.47 -3.95 1.05
N ALA A 299 -25.20 -3.71 1.41
CA ALA A 299 -24.68 -2.41 1.87
C ALA A 299 -24.55 -1.37 0.72
N LYS A 300 -25.68 -0.97 0.12
CA LYS A 300 -25.71 -0.14 -1.10
C LYS A 300 -25.17 1.27 -0.90
N GLN A 301 -25.37 1.86 0.28
CA GLN A 301 -24.91 3.21 0.58
C GLN A 301 -23.37 3.27 0.67
N VAL A 302 -22.75 2.28 1.31
CA VAL A 302 -21.29 2.10 1.30
C VAL A 302 -20.78 1.82 -0.12
N HIS A 303 -21.43 0.91 -0.85
CA HIS A 303 -21.03 0.59 -2.23
C HIS A 303 -21.01 1.83 -3.14
N LYS A 304 -22.00 2.72 -3.00
CA LYS A 304 -22.09 3.96 -3.80
C LYS A 304 -20.81 4.80 -3.72
N LEU A 305 -20.18 4.88 -2.53
CA LEU A 305 -18.95 5.66 -2.30
C LEU A 305 -17.67 4.93 -2.76
N LEU A 306 -17.71 3.59 -2.89
CA LEU A 306 -16.60 2.80 -3.43
C LEU A 306 -16.48 2.87 -4.96
N ARG A 307 -17.47 3.44 -5.65
CA ARG A 307 -17.42 3.65 -7.09
C ARG A 307 -16.29 4.60 -7.45
N VAL A 308 -15.62 4.30 -8.55
CA VAL A 308 -14.36 4.97 -8.91
C VAL A 308 -14.37 5.50 -10.36
N ASN A 309 -13.61 6.56 -10.58
CA ASN A 309 -13.21 7.09 -11.87
C ASN A 309 -11.70 6.95 -12.06
N PHE A 310 -11.24 6.79 -13.30
CA PHE A 310 -9.81 6.74 -13.64
C PHE A 310 -9.43 7.87 -14.59
N ALA A 311 -8.78 8.90 -14.06
CA ALA A 311 -8.42 10.09 -14.80
C ALA A 311 -7.14 10.74 -14.22
N PRO A 312 -6.41 11.52 -15.03
CA PRO A 312 -5.24 12.26 -14.55
C PRO A 312 -5.62 13.52 -13.75
N THR A 313 -6.88 13.95 -13.82
CA THR A 313 -7.47 15.11 -13.13
C THR A 313 -8.84 14.77 -12.53
N VAL A 314 -9.28 15.58 -11.56
CA VAL A 314 -10.63 15.47 -10.96
C VAL A 314 -11.62 16.25 -11.84
N ARG A 315 -12.75 15.63 -12.19
CA ARG A 315 -13.82 16.36 -12.88
C ARG A 315 -14.51 17.30 -11.90
N GLN A 316 -14.89 18.50 -12.37
CA GLN A 316 -15.77 19.38 -11.61
C GLN A 316 -17.03 18.61 -11.18
N GLN A 317 -17.43 18.75 -9.91
CA GLN A 317 -18.59 18.07 -9.33
C GLN A 317 -18.54 16.52 -9.33
N SER A 318 -17.35 15.91 -9.35
CA SER A 318 -17.22 14.45 -9.26
C SER A 318 -17.88 13.91 -7.99
N THR A 319 -18.85 13.01 -8.15
CA THR A 319 -19.50 12.28 -7.05
C THR A 319 -18.80 10.96 -6.69
N ARG A 320 -17.63 10.73 -7.30
CA ARG A 320 -16.84 9.49 -7.16
C ARG A 320 -15.39 9.80 -6.82
N MET A 321 -14.75 8.86 -6.15
CA MET A 321 -13.30 8.82 -6.01
C MET A 321 -12.67 8.77 -7.41
N THR A 322 -11.62 9.56 -7.64
CA THR A 322 -10.84 9.54 -8.87
C THR A 322 -9.43 9.05 -8.57
N LEU A 323 -9.02 7.93 -9.18
CA LEU A 323 -7.67 7.39 -9.09
C LEU A 323 -6.90 7.69 -10.39
N ASN A 324 -5.67 8.15 -10.26
CA ASN A 324 -4.78 8.27 -11.41
C ASN A 324 -4.04 6.96 -11.71
N SER A 325 -3.24 6.98 -12.77
CA SER A 325 -2.27 5.93 -13.06
C SER A 325 -0.86 6.52 -13.09
N ILE A 326 0.16 5.74 -12.73
CA ILE A 326 1.56 6.17 -12.71
C ILE A 326 2.43 4.99 -13.18
N TYR A 327 3.29 5.21 -14.16
CA TYR A 327 4.44 4.33 -14.40
C TYR A 327 5.55 4.60 -13.39
N SER A 328 6.11 3.52 -12.84
CA SER A 328 7.35 3.46 -12.08
C SER A 328 8.38 2.73 -12.93
N LEU A 329 9.43 3.43 -13.35
CA LEU A 329 10.57 2.84 -14.03
C LEU A 329 11.73 2.78 -13.05
N THR A 330 12.25 1.58 -12.81
CA THR A 330 13.49 1.37 -12.07
C THR A 330 14.61 1.03 -13.04
N PHE A 331 15.80 1.59 -12.86
CA PHE A 331 16.94 1.32 -13.72
C PHE A 331 18.27 1.42 -12.95
N ALA A 332 19.26 0.64 -13.40
CA ALA A 332 20.60 0.61 -12.84
C ALA A 332 21.60 1.35 -13.75
N LEU A 333 22.53 2.07 -13.15
CA LEU A 333 23.59 2.83 -13.80
C LEU A 333 24.94 2.55 -13.16
N ASP A 334 26.01 2.58 -13.95
CA ASP A 334 27.37 2.68 -13.41
C ASP A 334 27.60 4.08 -12.82
N LYS A 335 27.95 4.14 -11.53
CA LYS A 335 28.11 5.36 -10.74
C LYS A 335 29.25 6.25 -11.25
N LYS A 336 30.35 5.66 -11.73
CA LYS A 336 31.57 6.38 -12.15
C LYS A 336 31.33 7.15 -13.45
N THR A 337 30.51 6.56 -14.31
CA THR A 337 30.33 7.04 -15.67
C THR A 337 29.04 7.83 -15.86
N SER A 338 27.99 7.51 -15.10
CA SER A 338 26.67 8.13 -15.14
C SER A 338 26.70 9.66 -15.07
N ALA A 339 26.13 10.29 -16.10
CA ALA A 339 25.91 11.74 -16.12
C ALA A 339 24.89 12.19 -15.06
N LEU A 340 23.86 11.38 -14.81
CA LEU A 340 22.85 11.67 -13.78
C LEU A 340 23.48 11.74 -12.38
N SER A 341 24.39 10.81 -12.08
CA SER A 341 25.12 10.74 -10.80
C SER A 341 26.04 11.95 -10.61
N LYS A 342 26.69 12.42 -11.68
CA LYS A 342 27.54 13.62 -11.68
C LYS A 342 26.74 14.92 -11.50
N ILE A 343 25.52 14.97 -12.05
CA ILE A 343 24.64 16.14 -11.98
C ILE A 343 23.97 16.26 -10.61
N LEU A 344 23.52 15.13 -10.06
CA LEU A 344 22.81 15.01 -8.78
C LEU A 344 23.75 14.42 -7.72
N TYR A 345 24.50 15.29 -7.06
CA TYR A 345 25.48 14.91 -6.03
C TYR A 345 24.84 14.19 -4.84
N GLU A 346 25.52 13.15 -4.36
CA GLU A 346 25.05 12.24 -3.31
C GLU A 346 24.75 12.93 -1.97
N ASP A 347 25.59 13.90 -1.57
CA ASP A 347 25.43 14.71 -0.36
C ASP A 347 24.25 15.69 -0.43
N ARG A 348 23.69 15.90 -1.62
CA ARG A 348 22.65 16.92 -1.87
C ARG A 348 21.36 16.36 -2.47
N PHE A 349 21.33 15.11 -2.90
CA PHE A 349 20.16 14.52 -3.54
C PHE A 349 20.03 13.01 -3.29
N ILE A 350 18.94 12.62 -2.64
CA ILE A 350 18.46 11.23 -2.57
C ILE A 350 17.12 11.10 -3.27
N SER A 351 16.20 12.03 -3.06
CA SER A 351 14.85 12.00 -3.63
C SER A 351 14.39 13.40 -4.05
N GLY A 352 13.64 13.50 -5.14
CA GLY A 352 13.22 14.78 -5.70
C GLY A 352 11.84 14.77 -6.35
N PHE A 353 11.01 15.73 -5.97
CA PHE A 353 9.76 16.05 -6.68
C PHE A 353 10.06 16.91 -7.90
N ILE A 354 9.67 16.44 -9.09
CA ILE A 354 9.85 17.16 -10.34
C ILE A 354 8.59 17.99 -10.62
N LYS A 355 8.68 19.31 -10.52
CA LYS A 355 7.55 20.24 -10.72
C LYS A 355 7.30 20.48 -12.20
N ASN A 356 6.04 20.44 -12.62
CA ASN A 356 5.55 20.91 -13.93
C ASN A 356 6.18 20.29 -15.20
N HIS A 357 7.00 19.24 -15.09
CA HIS A 357 7.43 18.43 -16.22
C HIS A 357 6.27 17.61 -16.86
N PRO A 358 6.09 17.59 -18.20
CA PRO A 358 4.96 16.90 -18.83
C PRO A 358 4.91 15.40 -18.51
N ASN A 359 6.07 14.75 -18.39
CA ASN A 359 6.17 13.29 -18.29
C ASN A 359 6.62 12.75 -16.94
N LEU A 360 7.23 13.57 -16.07
CA LEU A 360 7.93 13.13 -14.87
C LEU A 360 7.35 13.81 -13.64
N ARG A 361 7.34 13.11 -12.49
CA ARG A 361 6.84 13.65 -11.21
C ARG A 361 7.82 13.48 -10.07
N PHE A 362 8.59 12.40 -10.07
CA PHE A 362 9.44 12.06 -8.94
C PHE A 362 10.65 11.24 -9.39
N LEU A 363 11.77 11.42 -8.72
CA LEU A 363 13.01 10.66 -8.94
C LEU A 363 13.66 10.35 -7.59
N THR A 364 14.09 9.11 -7.39
CA THR A 364 14.81 8.67 -6.19
C THR A 364 15.98 7.77 -6.56
N CYS A 365 17.12 7.97 -5.90
CA CYS A 365 18.22 7.02 -5.92
C CYS A 365 18.03 6.01 -4.76
N GLN A 366 17.68 4.77 -5.10
CA GLN A 366 17.37 3.70 -4.13
C GLN A 366 18.62 3.26 -3.36
N THR A 367 19.78 3.19 -4.03
CA THR A 367 21.04 2.81 -3.37
C THR A 367 21.47 3.83 -2.33
N ARG A 368 21.35 5.13 -2.61
CA ARG A 368 21.62 6.19 -1.63
C ARG A 368 20.60 6.20 -0.49
N LYS A 369 19.34 5.87 -0.79
CA LYS A 369 18.25 5.83 0.19
C LYS A 369 18.43 4.70 1.21
N HIS A 370 18.70 3.47 0.74
CA HIS A 370 18.75 2.28 1.59
C HIS A 370 20.16 1.89 2.04
N LYS A 371 21.21 2.46 1.43
CA LYS A 371 22.63 2.26 1.79
C LYS A 371 23.04 0.79 1.96
N ALA A 372 22.39 -0.13 1.24
CA ALA A 372 22.65 -1.55 1.34
C ALA A 372 23.80 -1.94 0.39
N ASN A 373 24.95 -2.24 1.00
CA ASN A 373 26.19 -2.69 0.36
C ASN A 373 25.97 -3.97 -0.48
N SER A 374 26.21 -3.87 -1.79
CA SER A 374 26.61 -5.01 -2.62
C SER A 374 27.68 -4.60 -3.63
N ASN A 375 27.55 -3.40 -4.21
CA ASN A 375 28.50 -2.85 -5.16
C ASN A 375 28.43 -1.30 -5.17
N ASP A 376 29.47 -0.62 -4.67
CA ASP A 376 29.55 0.85 -4.65
C ASP A 376 29.63 1.48 -6.07
N ASP A 377 29.86 0.66 -7.09
CA ASP A 377 29.97 1.11 -8.47
C ASP A 377 28.63 1.20 -9.20
N VAL A 378 27.52 0.75 -8.62
CA VAL A 378 26.19 0.78 -9.25
C VAL A 378 25.22 1.66 -8.45
N GLU A 379 24.50 2.53 -9.16
CA GLU A 379 23.36 3.27 -8.62
C GLU A 379 22.05 2.80 -9.23
N VAL A 380 21.10 2.46 -8.36
CA VAL A 380 19.73 2.10 -8.77
C VAL A 380 18.82 3.30 -8.54
N TRP A 381 18.07 3.66 -9.57
CA TRP A 381 17.17 4.80 -9.59
C TRP A 381 15.74 4.35 -9.84
N THR A 382 14.77 5.04 -9.26
CA THR A 382 13.36 4.91 -9.57
C THR A 382 12.80 6.25 -9.98
N VAL A 383 12.17 6.31 -11.15
CA VAL A 383 11.45 7.47 -11.66
C VAL A 383 9.95 7.19 -11.72
N LEU A 384 9.16 8.13 -11.23
CA LEU A 384 7.70 8.11 -11.33
C LEU A 384 7.23 9.11 -12.37
N SER A 385 6.44 8.62 -13.32
CA SER A 385 5.85 9.43 -14.40
C SER A 385 4.72 10.35 -13.91
N SER A 386 4.30 11.27 -14.77
CA SER A 386 3.05 12.04 -14.60
C SER A 386 1.82 11.20 -14.84
N SER A 387 0.72 11.58 -14.19
CA SER A 387 -0.58 10.94 -14.39
C SER A 387 -1.07 11.06 -15.84
N SER A 388 -0.83 12.21 -16.46
CA SER A 388 -1.16 12.47 -17.86
C SER A 388 -0.36 11.59 -18.82
N PHE A 389 0.94 11.41 -18.56
CA PHE A 389 1.79 10.51 -19.33
C PHE A 389 1.32 9.05 -19.19
N ALA A 390 1.15 8.56 -17.96
CA ALA A 390 0.68 7.21 -17.73
C ALA A 390 -0.74 6.94 -18.29
N LYS A 391 -1.59 7.97 -18.35
CA LYS A 391 -2.89 7.87 -19.02
C LYS A 391 -2.77 7.75 -20.54
N ARG A 392 -1.82 8.45 -21.16
CA ARG A 392 -1.57 8.44 -22.60
C ARG A 392 -1.07 7.07 -23.07
N TYR A 393 -0.15 6.47 -22.32
CA TYR A 393 0.48 5.19 -22.66
C TYR A 393 -0.13 4.00 -21.89
N LYS A 394 -1.37 4.13 -21.41
CA LYS A 394 -1.96 3.13 -20.51
C LYS A 394 -2.10 1.76 -21.19
N ALA A 395 -1.47 0.75 -20.59
CA ALA A 395 -1.58 -0.66 -20.98
C ALA A 395 -2.26 -1.51 -19.87
N PRO A 396 -2.58 -2.79 -20.12
CA PRO A 396 -3.00 -3.72 -19.07
C PRO A 396 -1.91 -3.82 -17.99
N GLN A 397 -2.29 -3.66 -16.72
CA GLN A 397 -1.32 -3.59 -15.62
C GLN A 397 -0.72 -4.96 -15.31
N GLU A 398 -1.52 -6.00 -15.53
CA GLU A 398 -1.24 -7.40 -15.23
C GLU A 398 -0.26 -8.01 -16.24
N PHE A 399 -0.19 -7.44 -17.44
CA PHE A 399 0.72 -7.81 -18.50
C PHE A 399 1.01 -6.59 -19.38
N LEU A 400 2.19 -6.00 -19.21
CA LEU A 400 2.66 -4.91 -20.07
C LEU A 400 3.24 -5.50 -21.36
N PRO A 401 2.71 -5.13 -22.54
CA PRO A 401 3.28 -5.59 -23.81
C PRO A 401 4.74 -5.12 -23.97
N PRO A 402 5.65 -5.95 -24.52
CA PRO A 402 7.07 -5.62 -24.67
C PRO A 402 7.32 -4.30 -25.42
N GLU A 403 6.52 -4.01 -26.45
CA GLU A 403 6.59 -2.77 -27.22
C GLU A 403 6.26 -1.55 -26.37
N VAL A 404 5.28 -1.66 -25.47
CA VAL A 404 4.94 -0.60 -24.51
C VAL A 404 6.06 -0.43 -23.48
N VAL A 405 6.65 -1.54 -23.02
CA VAL A 405 7.80 -1.49 -22.10
C VAL A 405 8.95 -0.73 -22.72
N LYS A 406 9.31 -1.05 -23.97
CA LYS A 406 10.37 -0.38 -24.71
C LYS A 406 10.06 1.10 -24.92
N GLU A 407 8.90 1.43 -25.49
CA GLU A 407 8.50 2.80 -25.78
C GLU A 407 8.45 3.68 -24.52
N VAL A 408 7.75 3.23 -23.48
CA VAL A 408 7.60 4.00 -22.24
C VAL A 408 8.93 4.18 -21.53
N THR A 409 9.78 3.15 -21.50
CA THR A 409 11.11 3.24 -20.89
C THR A 409 11.95 4.28 -21.63
N THR A 410 12.04 4.21 -22.95
CA THR A 410 12.78 5.19 -23.76
C THR A 410 12.28 6.62 -23.53
N LEU A 411 10.97 6.84 -23.55
CA LEU A 411 10.40 8.18 -23.36
C LEU A 411 10.66 8.75 -21.96
N LEU A 412 10.63 7.92 -20.92
CA LEU A 412 10.92 8.35 -19.55
C LEU A 412 12.40 8.67 -19.35
N LEU A 413 13.30 7.89 -19.96
CA LEU A 413 14.75 8.17 -19.93
C LEU A 413 15.09 9.45 -20.70
N GLN A 414 14.56 9.65 -21.90
CA GLN A 414 14.70 10.90 -22.65
C GLN A 414 14.16 12.11 -21.88
N SER A 415 13.04 11.93 -21.18
CA SER A 415 12.48 12.97 -20.31
C SER A 415 13.41 13.31 -19.14
N LEU A 416 14.16 12.34 -18.61
CA LEU A 416 15.16 12.61 -17.57
C LEU A 416 16.35 13.37 -18.15
N GLU A 417 16.81 13.00 -19.35
CA GLU A 417 17.90 13.71 -20.02
C GLU A 417 17.54 15.20 -20.23
N GLU A 418 16.34 15.47 -20.76
CA GLU A 418 15.80 16.82 -20.94
C GLU A 418 15.70 17.56 -19.60
N CYS A 419 15.14 16.92 -18.57
CA CYS A 419 14.89 17.54 -17.27
C CYS A 419 16.19 17.99 -16.56
N PHE A 420 17.32 17.34 -16.85
CA PHE A 420 18.59 17.55 -16.16
C PHE A 420 19.71 18.11 -17.05
N ASP A 421 19.38 18.66 -18.24
CA ASP A 421 20.36 19.18 -19.22
C ASP A 421 21.45 18.16 -19.60
N MET A 422 21.08 16.89 -19.69
CA MET A 422 22.01 15.83 -20.07
C MET A 422 22.13 15.76 -21.58
N GLN A 423 23.26 15.23 -22.06
CA GLN A 423 23.42 14.92 -23.48
C GLN A 423 22.37 13.89 -23.89
N SER A 424 21.69 14.14 -25.01
CA SER A 424 20.73 13.19 -25.56
C SER A 424 21.42 11.87 -25.89
N GLY A 425 20.83 10.76 -25.47
CA GLY A 425 21.41 9.42 -25.62
C GLY A 425 22.43 9.04 -24.54
N SER A 426 22.52 9.80 -23.45
CA SER A 426 23.34 9.44 -22.28
C SER A 426 22.65 8.44 -21.34
N LEU A 427 21.34 8.23 -21.48
CA LEU A 427 20.55 7.20 -20.81
C LEU A 427 19.85 6.33 -21.85
N VAL A 428 20.60 5.41 -22.47
CA VAL A 428 20.08 4.45 -23.47
C VAL A 428 20.14 3.03 -22.94
N LEU A 429 19.19 2.20 -23.37
CA LEU A 429 19.20 0.76 -23.08
C LEU A 429 20.40 0.11 -23.80
N THR A 430 21.12 -0.76 -23.12
CA THR A 430 21.99 -1.74 -23.77
C THR A 430 21.16 -2.54 -24.78
N PRO A 431 21.62 -2.73 -26.02
CA PRO A 431 21.07 -3.79 -26.86
C PRO A 431 21.29 -5.12 -26.13
N SER A 432 20.21 -5.86 -25.86
CA SER A 432 20.32 -7.24 -25.36
C SER A 432 20.97 -8.09 -26.45
N SER A 433 21.95 -8.92 -26.08
CA SER A 433 22.69 -9.82 -26.98
C SER A 433 21.84 -10.94 -27.61
N SER A 434 20.51 -10.83 -27.57
CA SER A 434 19.55 -11.78 -28.14
C SER A 434 19.00 -11.36 -29.50
N ASP A 435 19.28 -10.14 -29.98
CA ASP A 435 18.82 -9.64 -31.29
C ASP A 435 19.83 -9.95 -32.42
N ASN A 436 20.57 -11.07 -32.32
CA ASN A 436 21.33 -11.62 -33.44
C ASN A 436 20.36 -12.37 -34.37
N ASP A 437 19.51 -11.61 -35.07
CA ASP A 437 18.95 -12.09 -36.32
C ASP A 437 20.07 -12.07 -37.37
N GLU A 438 20.12 -13.13 -38.17
CA GLU A 438 21.21 -13.55 -39.05
C GLU A 438 21.76 -12.45 -39.99
N GLU A 439 23.06 -12.60 -40.25
CA GLU A 439 23.96 -11.82 -41.07
C GLU A 439 23.41 -11.47 -42.47
N ASP A 440 23.53 -10.20 -42.87
CA ASP A 440 23.73 -9.83 -44.28
C ASP A 440 24.95 -8.89 -44.35
N GLU A 441 26.11 -9.48 -44.67
CA GLU A 441 27.37 -8.77 -44.82
C GLU A 441 27.35 -7.86 -46.05
N THR A 442 27.30 -6.54 -45.84
CA THR A 442 27.90 -5.60 -46.80
C THR A 442 28.69 -4.52 -46.07
N PRO A 443 29.99 -4.33 -46.39
CA PRO A 443 30.82 -3.34 -45.70
C PRO A 443 30.67 -1.97 -46.37
N ILE A 444 29.89 -1.07 -45.75
CA ILE A 444 29.97 0.37 -46.04
C ILE A 444 30.69 1.06 -44.88
N SER A 445 31.91 1.47 -45.19
CA SER A 445 32.83 2.23 -44.36
C SER A 445 32.42 3.70 -44.27
N THR A 446 31.84 4.08 -43.14
CA THR A 446 31.90 5.46 -42.63
C THR A 446 32.07 5.42 -41.10
N PRO A 447 33.06 6.12 -40.51
CA PRO A 447 33.18 6.20 -39.07
C PRO A 447 32.10 7.17 -38.56
N ILE A 448 30.95 6.64 -38.14
CA ILE A 448 30.01 7.41 -37.32
C ILE A 448 30.70 7.62 -35.98
N ALA A 449 30.96 8.89 -35.66
CA ALA A 449 31.62 9.30 -34.42
C ALA A 449 30.99 8.62 -33.20
N SER A 450 31.87 8.03 -32.39
CA SER A 450 31.57 7.37 -31.13
C SER A 450 30.72 8.24 -30.19
N VAL A 451 29.45 7.89 -30.02
CA VAL A 451 28.61 8.38 -28.93
C VAL A 451 28.00 7.17 -28.25
N ALA A 452 28.77 6.53 -27.37
CA ALA A 452 28.28 5.48 -26.50
C ALA A 452 28.73 5.83 -25.08
N GLY A 453 27.95 6.67 -24.41
CA GLY A 453 27.98 6.70 -22.95
C GLY A 453 27.57 5.31 -22.44
N PRO A 454 28.11 4.84 -21.30
CA PRO A 454 27.79 3.51 -20.84
C PRO A 454 26.28 3.42 -20.56
N PRO A 455 25.62 2.43 -21.18
CA PRO A 455 24.18 2.31 -21.18
C PRO A 455 23.61 1.98 -19.79
N ILE A 456 22.29 2.15 -19.67
CA ILE A 456 21.47 1.57 -18.60
C ILE A 456 21.83 0.09 -18.50
N LEU A 457 22.29 -0.33 -17.32
CA LEU A 457 22.76 -1.71 -17.10
C LEU A 457 21.60 -2.70 -17.10
N GLU A 458 20.49 -2.30 -16.49
CA GLU A 458 19.25 -3.07 -16.42
C GLU A 458 18.09 -2.12 -16.10
N SER A 459 16.87 -2.43 -16.57
CA SER A 459 15.69 -1.65 -16.22
C SER A 459 14.43 -2.49 -16.11
N ARG A 460 13.49 -2.05 -15.27
CA ARG A 460 12.19 -2.69 -15.04
C ARG A 460 11.09 -1.65 -14.97
N LEU A 461 10.06 -1.82 -15.79
CA LEU A 461 8.89 -0.94 -15.83
C LEU A 461 7.68 -1.57 -15.13
N GLN A 462 6.97 -0.78 -14.34
CA GLN A 462 5.71 -1.18 -13.71
C GLN A 462 4.64 -0.08 -13.85
N LEU A 463 3.40 -0.48 -14.13
CA LEU A 463 2.24 0.40 -14.13
C LEU A 463 1.43 0.24 -12.85
N TRP A 464 1.22 1.34 -12.14
CA TRP A 464 0.19 1.44 -11.11
C TRP A 464 -1.09 2.01 -11.71
N GLY A 465 -2.04 1.15 -12.09
CA GLY A 465 -3.29 1.56 -12.75
C GLY A 465 -4.27 2.32 -11.85
N ALA A 466 -4.09 2.18 -10.53
CA ALA A 466 -4.88 2.77 -9.45
C ALA A 466 -3.93 3.37 -8.39
N ALA A 467 -3.11 4.36 -8.78
CA ALA A 467 -1.97 4.80 -7.98
C ALA A 467 -2.39 5.73 -6.82
N VAL A 468 -2.83 6.94 -7.12
CA VAL A 468 -3.09 7.99 -6.12
C VAL A 468 -4.53 8.51 -6.25
N PRO A 469 -5.31 8.56 -5.15
CA PRO A 469 -6.60 9.23 -5.16
C PRO A 469 -6.40 10.74 -5.27
N LEU A 470 -6.98 11.32 -6.32
CA LEU A 470 -6.89 12.75 -6.61
C LEU A 470 -7.88 13.57 -5.79
N ASN A 471 -8.86 12.92 -5.17
CA ASN A 471 -9.86 13.51 -4.29
C ASN A 471 -10.10 12.61 -3.08
N THR A 472 -10.56 13.22 -1.98
CA THR A 472 -10.87 12.54 -0.72
C THR A 472 -12.33 12.76 -0.35
N TRP A 473 -12.95 11.77 0.29
CA TRP A 473 -14.30 11.91 0.80
C TRP A 473 -14.34 12.74 2.08
N VAL A 474 -15.25 13.70 2.14
CA VAL A 474 -15.54 14.50 3.33
C VAL A 474 -17.03 14.38 3.60
N ALA A 475 -17.40 13.72 4.70
CA ALA A 475 -18.77 13.68 5.19
C ALA A 475 -19.12 15.03 5.83
N HIS A 476 -20.32 15.54 5.57
CA HIS A 476 -20.87 16.70 6.25
C HIS A 476 -21.60 16.23 7.52
N GLY A 477 -20.95 16.39 8.67
CA GLY A 477 -21.58 16.26 9.99
C GLY A 477 -21.88 17.65 10.57
N SER A 478 -23.12 17.84 11.03
CA SER A 478 -23.64 18.95 11.87
C SER A 478 -22.76 20.19 12.09
N ASP A 479 -23.15 21.31 11.47
CA ASP A 479 -22.96 22.71 11.89
C ASP A 479 -21.63 23.21 12.49
N SER A 480 -20.53 22.48 12.33
CA SER A 480 -19.21 23.02 12.64
C SER A 480 -18.17 22.48 11.68
N LYS A 481 -17.02 23.15 11.64
CA LYS A 481 -15.83 22.77 10.88
C LYS A 481 -15.19 21.49 11.49
N GLU A 482 -15.97 20.44 11.67
CA GLU A 482 -15.57 19.19 12.31
C GLU A 482 -14.69 18.36 11.38
N GLU A 483 -13.69 17.72 11.97
CA GLU A 483 -12.70 16.90 11.27
C GLU A 483 -13.36 15.75 10.50
N ALA A 484 -12.94 15.51 9.27
CA ALA A 484 -13.39 14.34 8.50
C ALA A 484 -13.18 13.06 9.33
N LEU A 485 -14.28 12.31 9.54
CA LEU A 485 -14.28 11.06 10.34
C LEU A 485 -13.18 10.09 9.90
N GLY A 486 -12.97 9.98 8.59
CA GLY A 486 -11.89 9.19 8.02
C GLY A 486 -12.19 7.71 7.80
N PHE A 487 -13.44 7.29 7.95
CA PHE A 487 -13.89 5.94 7.66
C PHE A 487 -15.38 5.96 7.27
N LEU A 488 -15.88 4.84 6.74
CA LEU A 488 -17.31 4.59 6.52
C LEU A 488 -17.73 3.39 7.35
N TYR A 489 -18.96 3.38 7.85
CA TYR A 489 -19.54 2.24 8.52
C TYR A 489 -21.04 2.09 8.26
N ASP A 490 -21.48 0.85 8.05
CA ASP A 490 -22.88 0.45 7.93
C ASP A 490 -23.18 -0.59 9.01
N GLY A 491 -23.86 -0.16 10.06
CA GLY A 491 -24.20 -0.96 11.23
C GLY A 491 -25.27 -2.03 10.97
N GLN A 492 -26.10 -1.86 9.92
CA GLN A 492 -27.10 -2.87 9.56
C GLN A 492 -26.45 -4.18 9.13
N TYR A 493 -25.32 -4.07 8.42
CA TYR A 493 -24.62 -5.22 7.86
C TYR A 493 -23.23 -5.43 8.46
N GLY A 494 -22.80 -4.61 9.43
CA GLY A 494 -21.48 -4.73 10.05
C GLY A 494 -20.34 -4.52 9.05
N VAL A 495 -20.45 -3.53 8.17
CA VAL A 495 -19.47 -3.25 7.11
C VAL A 495 -18.74 -1.95 7.37
N GLY A 496 -17.41 -2.02 7.48
CA GLY A 496 -16.53 -0.86 7.54
C GLY A 496 -15.75 -0.62 6.24
N VAL A 497 -15.32 0.61 5.99
CA VAL A 497 -14.38 0.96 4.92
C VAL A 497 -13.32 1.90 5.45
N CYS A 498 -12.06 1.59 5.16
CA CYS A 498 -10.90 2.42 5.47
C CYS A 498 -9.95 2.53 4.27
N GLY A 499 -9.16 3.60 4.22
CA GLY A 499 -8.25 3.89 3.12
C GLY A 499 -7.77 5.33 3.08
N ASP A 500 -6.69 5.55 2.34
CA ASP A 500 -6.09 6.88 2.11
C ASP A 500 -7.10 7.92 1.60
N TRP A 501 -7.98 7.51 0.68
CA TRP A 501 -8.99 8.37 0.07
C TRP A 501 -10.07 8.90 1.05
N LEU A 502 -10.09 8.46 2.30
CA LEU A 502 -11.04 8.92 3.32
C LEU A 502 -10.48 10.04 4.22
N LEU A 503 -9.18 10.32 4.16
CA LEU A 503 -8.55 11.35 5.00
C LEU A 503 -7.54 12.22 4.26
N ASP A 504 -6.56 11.57 3.64
CA ASP A 504 -5.44 12.18 2.94
C ASP A 504 -4.77 11.11 2.06
N ALA A 505 -4.39 11.46 0.83
CA ALA A 505 -3.81 10.56 -0.16
C ALA A 505 -2.35 10.21 0.16
N SER A 506 -2.12 9.61 1.34
CA SER A 506 -0.81 9.33 1.92
C SER A 506 -0.84 8.09 2.82
N ILE A 507 0.34 7.64 3.24
CA ILE A 507 0.50 6.58 4.25
C ILE A 507 -0.14 6.99 5.57
N ALA A 508 -0.04 8.27 5.96
CA ALA A 508 -0.66 8.82 7.16
C ALA A 508 -2.19 8.70 7.10
N GLY A 509 -2.80 9.13 5.99
CA GLY A 509 -4.25 9.01 5.78
C GLY A 509 -4.72 7.56 5.78
N ALA A 510 -3.97 6.65 5.16
CA ALA A 510 -4.29 5.22 5.17
C ALA A 510 -4.24 4.64 6.58
N TRP A 511 -3.16 4.87 7.32
CA TRP A 511 -2.97 4.33 8.67
C TRP A 511 -4.04 4.87 9.63
N GLU A 512 -4.26 6.18 9.62
CA GLU A 512 -5.20 6.86 10.51
C GLU A 512 -6.64 6.43 10.21
N SER A 513 -7.01 6.26 8.94
CA SER A 513 -8.33 5.75 8.54
C SER A 513 -8.60 4.34 9.10
N GLY A 514 -7.60 3.45 9.04
CA GLY A 514 -7.69 2.10 9.60
C GLY A 514 -7.85 2.10 11.11
N ARG A 515 -7.05 2.91 11.82
CA ARG A 515 -7.12 3.07 13.27
C ARG A 515 -8.50 3.57 13.71
N ARG A 516 -8.97 4.67 13.12
CA ARG A 516 -10.26 5.29 13.48
C ARG A 516 -11.43 4.34 13.29
N LEU A 517 -11.43 3.57 12.20
CA LEU A 517 -12.44 2.53 11.97
C LEU A 517 -12.41 1.45 13.07
N ALA A 518 -11.21 0.95 13.41
CA ALA A 518 -11.07 -0.05 14.46
C ALA A 518 -11.58 0.45 15.82
N THR A 519 -11.18 1.66 16.23
CA THR A 519 -11.67 2.31 17.46
C THR A 519 -13.18 2.45 17.46
N PHE A 520 -13.78 2.86 16.33
CA PHE A 520 -15.23 2.94 16.23
C PHE A 520 -15.90 1.56 16.39
N MET A 521 -15.39 0.53 15.71
CA MET A 521 -15.97 -0.81 15.74
C MET A 521 -15.90 -1.48 17.12
N THR A 522 -14.90 -1.15 17.94
CA THR A 522 -14.70 -1.76 19.26
C THR A 522 -15.47 -1.03 20.36
N THR A 523 -15.75 0.26 20.17
CA THR A 523 -16.50 1.10 21.13
C THR A 523 -18.01 1.09 20.87
N SER A 524 -18.45 0.98 19.61
CA SER A 524 -19.85 1.25 19.22
C SER A 524 -20.80 0.05 19.37
N ASP A 525 -20.48 -0.94 20.21
CA ASP A 525 -21.36 -2.08 20.49
C ASP A 525 -21.90 -2.14 21.92
N THR A 526 -21.52 -1.19 22.79
CA THR A 526 -22.16 -1.03 24.12
C THR A 526 -23.60 -0.51 24.03
N SER A 527 -24.03 -0.06 22.84
CA SER A 527 -25.33 0.56 22.59
C SER A 527 -26.21 -0.22 21.59
N LYS A 528 -26.04 -1.55 21.49
CA LYS A 528 -27.09 -2.45 20.92
C LYS A 528 -28.44 -2.43 21.69
N GLN A 529 -28.63 -1.49 22.63
CA GLN A 529 -29.89 -1.22 23.34
C GLN A 529 -30.57 0.12 22.99
N GLN A 530 -30.06 0.91 22.05
CA GLN A 530 -30.84 2.02 21.49
C GLN A 530 -30.92 1.88 19.98
N LEU A 531 -31.71 0.89 19.56
CA LEU A 531 -32.60 1.11 18.42
C LEU A 531 -33.34 2.41 18.74
N SER A 532 -33.10 3.47 17.97
CA SER A 532 -34.10 4.52 17.87
C SER A 532 -35.39 3.88 17.39
N ASP A 533 -36.52 4.27 17.96
CA ASP A 533 -37.87 3.79 17.60
C ASP A 533 -38.19 3.98 16.09
N ASP A 534 -37.33 4.66 15.33
CA ASP A 534 -37.47 4.96 13.90
C ASP A 534 -36.83 3.92 12.95
N GLY A 535 -36.14 2.89 13.44
CA GLY A 535 -35.64 1.79 12.59
C GLY A 535 -34.53 2.18 11.59
N ASP A 536 -33.91 3.35 11.75
CA ASP A 536 -32.80 3.78 10.90
C ASP A 536 -31.51 3.03 11.25
N SER A 537 -30.87 2.46 10.23
CA SER A 537 -29.58 1.80 10.38
C SER A 537 -28.48 2.80 10.70
N LEU A 538 -27.58 2.43 11.63
CA LEU A 538 -26.42 3.25 11.99
C LEU A 538 -25.44 3.36 10.80
N LEU A 539 -25.63 4.39 9.97
CA LEU A 539 -24.74 4.78 8.88
C LEU A 539 -23.81 5.89 9.37
N VAL A 540 -22.50 5.64 9.38
CA VAL A 540 -21.48 6.59 9.87
C VAL A 540 -20.50 6.93 8.76
N GLY A 541 -20.25 8.23 8.56
CA GLY A 541 -19.44 8.74 7.45
C GLY A 541 -20.07 8.56 6.07
N VAL A 542 -21.27 8.00 6.02
CA VAL A 542 -22.07 7.74 4.81
C VAL A 542 -23.27 8.69 4.84
N GLY A 543 -23.58 9.37 3.73
CA GLY A 543 -24.70 10.30 3.65
C GLY A 543 -24.33 11.59 2.92
N ASP A 544 -24.74 12.73 3.46
CA ASP A 544 -24.41 14.05 2.92
C ASP A 544 -22.91 14.30 3.06
N GLY A 545 -22.25 14.45 1.93
CA GLY A 545 -20.81 14.56 1.83
C GLY A 545 -20.40 14.75 0.38
N LYS A 546 -19.14 15.06 0.15
CA LYS A 546 -18.63 15.24 -1.21
C LYS A 546 -17.18 14.80 -1.30
N PHE A 547 -16.78 14.48 -2.53
CA PHE A 547 -15.37 14.32 -2.85
C PHE A 547 -14.74 15.69 -3.08
N GLU A 548 -13.75 16.03 -2.27
CA GLU A 548 -12.95 17.24 -2.41
C GLU A 548 -11.58 16.93 -2.98
N THR A 549 -11.05 17.82 -3.81
CA THR A 549 -9.75 17.59 -4.44
C THR A 549 -8.64 17.58 -3.39
N SER A 550 -7.73 16.61 -3.49
CA SER A 550 -6.65 16.46 -2.53
C SER A 550 -5.62 17.57 -2.69
N GLN A 551 -5.54 18.44 -1.68
CA GLN A 551 -4.54 19.51 -1.62
C GLN A 551 -3.11 18.97 -1.59
N GLN A 552 -2.90 17.81 -0.96
CA GLN A 552 -1.59 17.16 -0.90
C GLN A 552 -1.12 16.71 -2.29
N VAL A 553 -2.02 16.06 -3.06
CA VAL A 553 -1.70 15.62 -4.42
C VAL A 553 -1.44 16.81 -5.35
N ALA A 554 -2.21 17.89 -5.20
CA ALA A 554 -1.99 19.13 -5.92
C ALA A 554 -0.62 19.75 -5.59
N ARG A 555 -0.24 19.82 -4.31
CA ARG A 555 1.06 20.35 -3.87
C ARG A 555 2.24 19.52 -4.39
N ALA A 556 2.11 18.19 -4.34
CA ALA A 556 3.10 17.25 -4.87
C ALA A 556 3.17 17.27 -6.41
N GLY A 557 2.20 17.91 -7.07
CA GLY A 557 2.10 17.97 -8.53
C GLY A 557 1.85 16.60 -9.16
N ILE A 558 1.33 15.62 -8.41
CA ILE A 558 1.07 14.24 -8.85
C ILE A 558 -0.31 14.11 -9.54
N GLY A 559 -1.14 15.15 -9.42
CA GLY A 559 -2.32 15.38 -10.25
C GLY A 559 -2.30 16.82 -10.75
N SER A 560 -2.78 17.04 -11.98
CA SER A 560 -3.20 18.39 -12.40
C SER A 560 -4.58 18.66 -11.81
N LEU A 561 -4.73 19.82 -11.17
CA LEU A 561 -6.02 20.33 -10.70
C LEU A 561 -6.95 20.60 -11.87
#